data_AF-A0A6I7Z3D3-F1
#
_entry.id   AF-A0A6I7Z3D3-F1
#
_cell.length_a   1.000
_cell.length_b   1.000
_cell.length_c   1.000
_cell.angle_alpha   90.00
_cell.angle_beta   90.00
_cell.angle_gamma   90.00
#
_symmetry.space_group_name_H-M   'P 1'
#
loop_
_entity.id
_entity.type
_entity.pdbx_description
1 polymer ?
#
loop_
_entity_poly.entity_id
_entity_poly.type
_entity_poly.pdbx_seq_one_letter_code
_entity_poly.pdbx_strand_id
1 'polypeptide(L)'
;MAVFTTLGSLLRRRSDRPWIYAAWAASTAATLLLTLWVKTGATGEMSCIVSRDLWEPLRVTQGRMNILMFVPIGFFGVLAVRRMVPALAAPVLLSCGVEGLQALVPGIGRYCDTSDLVANVLGAASGVVLGAFSMRALAGSPPSWGLWRLRHMIVMGAACTGTVCLMASVVDLRVVDHAEPTRAGSAEQRAALTRVVQEALGDEFRITDVLDWTPCGVDGVDEEIWTALQPAGQAEMSWPDQNMVHIDLPGRITSLTTPPSGYPIAGASEPVRSAAAARRVAGIYVSRRFRAGTDTTRPRVEEPESESAETWTVVYPYRAVGMPAIRSLRVGLNRAGRLRDIRLSGTSAGDGPAVRVDKEKSREGRTCG
;
A
#
# COMPACT_ATOMS: atom_id res chain seq x y z
N MET A 1 -7.15 -25.14 -2.12
CA MET A 1 -8.36 -25.99 -2.05
C MET A 1 -8.25 -27.18 -1.07
N ALA A 2 -7.14 -27.93 -1.04
CA ALA A 2 -7.02 -29.15 -0.22
C ALA A 2 -7.14 -28.96 1.30
N VAL A 3 -6.74 -27.80 1.84
CA VAL A 3 -6.88 -27.47 3.27
C VAL A 3 -8.33 -27.23 3.67
N PHE A 4 -9.14 -26.58 2.81
CA PHE A 4 -10.55 -26.32 3.07
C PHE A 4 -11.40 -27.59 3.05
N THR A 5 -11.06 -28.55 2.18
CA THR A 5 -11.77 -29.83 2.10
C THR A 5 -11.41 -30.76 3.26
N THR A 6 -10.16 -30.78 3.71
CA THR A 6 -9.75 -31.53 4.91
C THR A 6 -10.31 -30.92 6.20
N LEU A 7 -10.26 -29.59 6.38
CA LEU A 7 -10.91 -28.93 7.53
C LEU A 7 -12.42 -29.16 7.52
N GLY A 8 -13.06 -28.98 6.35
CA GLY A 8 -14.51 -29.16 6.17
C GLY A 8 -14.97 -30.59 6.46
N SER A 9 -14.20 -31.61 6.05
CA SER A 9 -14.52 -33.02 6.35
C SER A 9 -14.29 -33.39 7.83
N LEU A 10 -13.27 -32.82 8.48
CA LEU A 10 -13.03 -32.99 9.91
C LEU A 10 -14.13 -32.33 10.76
N LEU A 11 -14.57 -31.14 10.35
CA LEU A 11 -15.66 -30.37 10.99
C LEU A 11 -17.03 -31.03 10.77
N ARG A 12 -17.26 -31.64 9.60
CA ARG A 12 -18.49 -32.39 9.27
C ARG A 12 -18.66 -33.64 10.13
N ARG A 13 -17.57 -34.24 10.64
CA ARG A 13 -17.63 -35.40 11.54
C ARG A 13 -17.88 -35.05 13.01
N ARG A 14 -17.80 -33.77 13.40
CA ARG A 14 -17.89 -33.33 14.80
C ARG A 14 -18.93 -32.25 15.07
N SER A 15 -19.68 -31.80 14.06
CA SER A 15 -20.61 -30.69 14.22
C SER A 15 -21.93 -30.93 13.52
N ASP A 16 -23.02 -30.65 14.22
CA ASP A 16 -24.38 -30.62 13.67
C ASP A 16 -24.60 -29.45 12.67
N ARG A 17 -23.58 -28.60 12.44
CA ARG A 17 -23.69 -27.37 11.61
C ARG A 17 -22.53 -27.19 10.62
N PRO A 18 -22.23 -28.17 9.76
CA PRO A 18 -21.04 -28.16 8.89
C PRO A 18 -20.97 -26.94 7.97
N TRP A 19 -22.12 -26.46 7.48
CA TRP A 19 -22.19 -25.32 6.57
C TRP A 19 -21.81 -23.98 7.23
N ILE A 20 -22.12 -23.80 8.52
CA ILE A 20 -21.77 -22.58 9.25
C ILE A 20 -20.25 -22.52 9.46
N TYR A 21 -19.64 -23.65 9.83
CA TYR A 21 -18.19 -23.74 9.95
C TYR A 21 -17.49 -23.56 8.59
N ALA A 22 -18.06 -24.10 7.51
CA ALA A 22 -17.54 -23.87 6.16
C ALA A 22 -17.62 -22.40 5.75
N ALA A 23 -18.73 -21.71 6.01
CA ALA A 23 -18.90 -20.29 5.73
C ALA A 23 -17.95 -19.42 6.55
N TRP A 24 -17.77 -19.74 7.84
CA TRP A 24 -16.81 -19.07 8.71
C TRP A 24 -15.37 -19.23 8.21
N ALA A 25 -14.96 -20.47 7.87
CA ALA A 25 -13.64 -20.77 7.34
C ALA A 25 -13.40 -20.08 5.99
N ALA A 26 -14.40 -20.09 5.10
CA ALA A 26 -14.31 -19.43 3.78
C ALA A 26 -14.16 -17.91 3.91
N SER A 27 -14.94 -17.28 4.81
CA SER A 27 -14.86 -15.83 5.06
C SER A 27 -13.49 -15.44 5.63
N THR A 28 -12.98 -16.23 6.58
CA THR A 28 -11.65 -16.05 7.18
C THR A 28 -10.56 -16.18 6.12
N ALA A 29 -10.66 -17.19 5.26
CA ALA A 29 -9.71 -17.44 4.19
C ALA A 29 -9.68 -16.36 3.12
N ALA A 30 -10.86 -15.92 2.66
CA ALA A 30 -10.98 -14.82 1.71
C ALA A 30 -10.32 -13.56 2.28
N THR A 31 -10.56 -13.27 3.57
CA THR A 31 -9.95 -12.13 4.27
C THR A 31 -8.43 -12.24 4.32
N LEU A 32 -7.89 -13.40 4.69
CA LEU A 32 -6.44 -13.62 4.70
C LEU A 32 -5.81 -13.48 3.31
N LEU A 33 -6.47 -14.00 2.26
CA LEU A 33 -5.97 -13.88 0.88
C LEU A 33 -5.97 -12.44 0.38
N LEU A 34 -6.99 -11.66 0.75
CA LEU A 34 -7.11 -10.26 0.36
C LEU A 34 -6.12 -9.35 1.11
N THR A 35 -5.78 -9.69 2.35
CA THR A 35 -4.93 -8.86 3.22
C THR A 35 -3.44 -9.21 3.13
N LEU A 36 -3.11 -10.48 2.86
CA LEU A 36 -1.72 -10.97 2.83
C LEU A 36 -1.18 -11.18 1.40
N TRP A 37 -1.67 -10.44 0.41
CA TRP A 37 -1.10 -10.54 -0.94
C TRP A 37 0.31 -9.93 -0.97
N VAL A 38 1.28 -10.75 -1.37
CA VAL A 38 2.65 -10.35 -1.71
C VAL A 38 2.68 -9.39 -2.91
N LYS A 39 3.23 -8.19 -2.71
CA LYS A 39 3.55 -7.23 -3.76
C LYS A 39 4.98 -7.52 -4.25
N THR A 40 5.11 -7.99 -5.50
CA THR A 40 6.43 -8.18 -6.12
C THR A 40 7.12 -6.82 -6.33
N GLY A 41 8.28 -6.61 -5.71
CA GLY A 41 9.09 -5.40 -5.86
C GLY A 41 8.97 -4.36 -4.75
N ALA A 42 8.27 -4.64 -3.63
CA ALA A 42 8.28 -3.73 -2.49
C ALA A 42 9.56 -3.89 -1.65
N THR A 43 10.52 -2.98 -1.84
CA THR A 43 11.61 -2.73 -0.88
C THR A 43 11.12 -1.73 0.16
N GLY A 44 10.43 -2.22 1.19
CA GLY A 44 9.80 -1.39 2.24
C GLY A 44 10.54 -1.48 3.57
N GLU A 45 10.74 -0.31 4.19
CA GLU A 45 11.18 -0.14 5.58
C GLU A 45 10.08 -0.62 6.55
N MET A 46 10.45 -1.36 7.61
CA MET A 46 9.49 -1.93 8.58
C MET A 46 8.90 -0.82 9.47
N SER A 47 7.76 -0.25 9.07
CA SER A 47 7.06 0.82 9.81
C SER A 47 5.56 0.54 9.97
N CYS A 48 5.01 0.99 11.11
CA CYS A 48 3.59 0.93 11.45
C CYS A 48 3.10 2.35 11.78
N ILE A 49 1.91 2.69 11.29
CA ILE A 49 1.24 3.96 11.59
C ILE A 49 0.19 3.75 12.68
N VAL A 50 0.22 4.60 13.69
CA VAL A 50 -0.73 4.63 14.82
C VAL A 50 -1.61 5.88 14.68
N SER A 51 -2.83 5.71 14.19
CA SER A 51 -3.83 6.79 14.07
C SER A 51 -4.44 7.10 15.44
N ARG A 52 -4.55 8.38 15.77
CA ARG A 52 -5.30 8.85 16.95
C ARG A 52 -6.80 8.94 16.67
N ASP A 53 -7.20 8.96 15.41
CA ASP A 53 -8.58 9.11 15.00
C ASP A 53 -9.30 7.77 14.86
N LEU A 54 -9.92 7.35 15.96
CA LEU A 54 -10.68 6.09 16.03
C LEU A 54 -11.90 6.05 15.10
N TRP A 55 -12.33 7.19 14.54
CA TRP A 55 -13.49 7.28 13.65
C TRP A 55 -13.12 7.31 12.16
N GLU A 56 -11.84 7.48 11.86
CA GLU A 56 -11.28 7.43 10.52
C GLU A 56 -11.79 6.23 9.70
N PRO A 57 -11.83 4.99 10.23
CA PRO A 57 -12.26 3.83 9.44
C PRO A 57 -13.68 3.91 8.89
N LEU A 58 -14.56 4.71 9.49
CA LEU A 58 -15.93 4.90 9.01
C LEU A 58 -16.03 5.94 7.89
N ARG A 59 -15.06 6.85 7.81
CA ARG A 59 -15.05 7.92 6.81
C ARG A 59 -14.39 7.49 5.51
N VAL A 60 -13.38 6.64 5.61
CA VAL A 60 -12.57 6.23 4.47
C VAL A 60 -13.06 4.93 3.82
N THR A 61 -12.87 4.81 2.51
CA THR A 61 -13.37 3.67 1.72
C THR A 61 -12.71 2.36 2.15
N GLN A 62 -11.41 2.39 2.42
CA GLN A 62 -10.65 1.21 2.83
C GLN A 62 -11.10 0.71 4.21
N GLY A 63 -11.23 1.61 5.20
CA GLY A 63 -11.79 1.26 6.51
C GLY A 63 -13.19 0.62 6.42
N ARG A 64 -14.06 1.12 5.54
CA ARG A 64 -15.38 0.51 5.27
C ARG A 64 -15.29 -0.90 4.68
N MET A 65 -14.35 -1.14 3.77
CA MET A 65 -14.11 -2.47 3.19
C MET A 65 -13.61 -3.46 4.26
N ASN A 66 -12.70 -3.02 5.12
CA ASN A 66 -12.18 -3.81 6.24
C ASN A 66 -13.31 -4.21 7.22
N ILE A 67 -14.18 -3.26 7.57
CA ILE A 67 -15.40 -3.54 8.35
C ILE A 67 -16.24 -4.60 7.65
N LEU A 68 -16.54 -4.44 6.36
CA LEU A 68 -17.39 -5.35 5.60
C LEU A 68 -16.81 -6.77 5.52
N MET A 69 -15.49 -6.90 5.40
CA MET A 69 -14.79 -8.20 5.35
C MET A 69 -14.85 -8.95 6.68
N PHE A 70 -14.81 -8.24 7.81
CA PHE A 70 -14.84 -8.86 9.14
C PHE A 70 -16.26 -9.15 9.66
N VAL A 71 -17.29 -8.47 9.15
CA VAL A 71 -18.71 -8.78 9.45
C VAL A 71 -19.06 -10.26 9.28
N PRO A 72 -18.81 -10.92 8.12
CA PRO A 72 -19.15 -12.33 7.96
C PRO A 72 -18.35 -13.25 8.89
N ILE A 73 -17.10 -12.89 9.25
CA ILE A 73 -16.29 -13.65 10.20
C ILE A 73 -16.95 -13.64 11.59
N GLY A 74 -17.34 -12.46 12.09
CA GLY A 74 -18.05 -12.34 13.37
C GLY A 74 -19.43 -13.01 13.36
N PHE A 75 -20.17 -12.84 12.27
CA PHE A 75 -21.50 -13.40 12.08
C PHE A 75 -21.49 -14.94 12.08
N PHE A 76 -20.71 -15.57 11.21
CA PHE A 76 -20.64 -17.04 11.17
C PHE A 76 -19.90 -17.60 12.39
N GLY A 77 -18.94 -16.88 12.96
CA GLY A 77 -18.23 -17.27 14.18
C GLY A 77 -19.17 -17.41 15.38
N VAL A 78 -20.07 -16.44 15.60
CA VAL A 78 -21.02 -16.51 16.71
C VAL A 78 -22.08 -17.59 16.49
N LEU A 79 -22.50 -17.82 15.23
CA LEU A 79 -23.41 -18.92 14.89
C LEU A 79 -22.77 -20.31 15.09
N ALA A 80 -21.48 -20.44 14.79
CA ALA A 80 -20.72 -21.67 14.94
C ALA A 80 -20.50 -22.03 16.41
N VAL A 81 -20.02 -21.07 17.21
CA VAL A 81 -19.57 -21.28 18.59
C VAL A 81 -20.68 -21.00 19.63
N ARG A 82 -21.72 -20.25 19.26
CA ARG A 82 -22.83 -19.80 20.14
C ARG A 82 -22.39 -19.06 21.41
N ARG A 83 -21.19 -18.48 21.39
CA ARG A 83 -20.59 -17.71 22.48
C ARG A 83 -20.04 -16.42 21.94
N MET A 84 -20.44 -15.29 22.52
CA MET A 84 -20.09 -13.96 21.99
C MET A 84 -18.60 -13.66 22.13
N VAL A 85 -18.03 -13.93 23.30
CA VAL A 85 -16.63 -13.63 23.61
C VAL A 85 -15.62 -14.29 22.65
N PRO A 86 -15.60 -15.63 22.47
CA PRO A 86 -14.66 -16.25 21.54
C PRO A 86 -14.95 -15.89 20.07
N ALA A 87 -16.22 -15.63 19.71
CA ALA A 87 -16.59 -15.22 18.37
C ALA A 87 -16.08 -13.82 18.01
N LEU A 88 -15.92 -12.93 18.99
CA LEU A 88 -15.31 -11.61 18.80
C LEU A 88 -13.78 -11.67 18.88
N ALA A 89 -13.25 -12.43 19.83
CA ALA A 89 -11.84 -12.37 20.14
C ALA A 89 -10.94 -13.11 19.11
N ALA A 90 -11.45 -14.15 18.46
CA ALA A 90 -10.73 -14.80 17.36
C ALA A 90 -10.48 -13.85 16.16
N PRO A 91 -11.48 -13.08 15.66
CA PRO A 91 -11.24 -12.02 14.68
C PRO A 91 -10.28 -10.92 15.14
N VAL A 92 -10.34 -10.51 16.41
CA VAL A 92 -9.39 -9.51 16.96
C VAL A 92 -7.95 -10.02 16.86
N LEU A 93 -7.71 -11.26 17.32
CA LEU A 93 -6.40 -11.92 17.19
C LEU A 93 -5.96 -12.05 15.73
N LEU A 94 -6.89 -12.41 14.85
CA LEU A 94 -6.63 -12.51 13.41
C LEU A 94 -6.14 -11.18 12.86
N SER A 95 -6.81 -10.07 13.19
CA SER A 95 -6.42 -8.74 12.77
C SER A 95 -5.04 -8.35 13.30
N CYS A 96 -4.76 -8.57 14.59
CA CYS A 96 -3.43 -8.32 15.14
C CYS A 96 -2.34 -9.15 14.44
N GLY A 97 -2.64 -10.39 14.08
CA GLY A 97 -1.72 -11.26 13.36
C GLY A 97 -1.47 -10.80 11.92
N VAL A 98 -2.49 -10.30 11.23
CA VAL A 98 -2.38 -9.77 9.86
C VAL A 98 -1.53 -8.49 9.84
N GLU A 99 -1.88 -7.50 10.67
CA GLU A 99 -1.09 -6.26 10.80
C GLU A 99 0.36 -6.56 11.17
N GLY A 100 0.55 -7.52 12.08
CA GLY A 100 1.86 -7.96 12.50
C GLY A 100 2.68 -8.59 11.38
N LEU A 101 2.06 -9.45 10.58
CA LEU A 101 2.72 -10.05 9.41
C LEU A 101 3.04 -9.00 8.35
N GLN A 102 2.17 -8.02 8.14
CA GLN A 102 2.41 -6.91 7.22
C GLN A 102 3.58 -6.03 7.69
N ALA A 103 3.73 -5.81 9.00
CA ALA A 103 4.83 -5.05 9.57
C ALA A 103 6.19 -5.79 9.50
N LEU A 104 6.19 -7.12 9.68
CA LEU A 104 7.42 -7.92 9.82
C LEU A 104 7.91 -8.54 8.51
N VAL A 105 7.07 -8.67 7.48
CA VAL A 105 7.43 -9.34 6.23
C VAL A 105 7.57 -8.31 5.11
N PRO A 106 8.82 -7.93 4.75
CA PRO A 106 9.07 -7.11 3.58
C PRO A 106 8.46 -7.77 2.34
N GLY A 107 7.65 -7.02 1.58
CA GLY A 107 7.01 -7.52 0.38
C GLY A 107 5.53 -7.90 0.52
N ILE A 108 4.94 -7.89 1.72
CA ILE A 108 3.47 -7.96 1.86
C ILE A 108 2.88 -6.56 1.66
N GLY A 109 1.86 -6.44 0.81
CA GLY A 109 1.53 -5.22 0.06
C GLY A 109 0.97 -4.00 0.79
N ARG A 110 1.10 -3.86 2.12
CA ARG A 110 0.59 -2.70 2.86
C ARG A 110 1.47 -2.37 4.07
N TYR A 111 1.61 -1.08 4.38
CA TYR A 111 2.10 -0.62 5.68
C TYR A 111 1.07 -1.01 6.75
N CYS A 112 1.55 -1.37 7.94
CA CYS A 112 0.69 -1.66 9.07
C CYS A 112 0.01 -0.37 9.54
N ASP A 113 -1.30 -0.44 9.79
CA ASP A 113 -2.12 0.70 10.20
C ASP A 113 -3.10 0.30 11.32
N THR A 114 -3.00 0.95 12.47
CA THR A 114 -3.94 0.75 13.57
C THR A 114 -5.40 1.08 13.22
N SER A 115 -5.64 1.94 12.22
CA SER A 115 -6.99 2.25 11.73
C SER A 115 -7.64 1.00 11.10
N ASP A 116 -6.85 0.16 10.42
CA ASP A 116 -7.29 -1.13 9.86
C ASP A 116 -7.64 -2.12 10.98
N LEU A 117 -6.87 -2.15 12.07
CA LEU A 117 -7.21 -2.93 13.27
C LEU A 117 -8.56 -2.50 13.85
N VAL A 118 -8.80 -1.19 14.02
CA VAL A 118 -10.08 -0.66 14.55
C VAL A 118 -11.23 -1.04 13.61
N ALA A 119 -11.05 -0.89 12.29
CA ALA A 119 -12.02 -1.27 11.28
C ALA A 119 -12.44 -2.76 11.39
N ASN A 120 -11.45 -3.64 11.48
CA ASN A 120 -11.65 -5.08 11.58
C ASN A 120 -12.39 -5.46 12.87
N VAL A 121 -12.05 -4.83 13.99
CA VAL A 121 -12.74 -5.05 15.28
C VAL A 121 -14.18 -4.56 15.21
N LEU A 122 -14.46 -3.40 14.61
CA LEU A 122 -15.82 -2.89 14.41
C LEU A 122 -16.64 -3.81 13.51
N GLY A 123 -16.06 -4.31 12.42
CA GLY A 123 -16.68 -5.30 11.54
C GLY A 123 -17.03 -6.59 12.28
N ALA A 124 -16.07 -7.15 13.01
CA ALA A 124 -16.27 -8.37 13.79
C ALA A 124 -17.36 -8.19 14.87
N ALA A 125 -17.33 -7.09 15.61
CA ALA A 125 -18.34 -6.77 16.62
C ALA A 125 -19.73 -6.66 16.00
N SER A 126 -19.86 -5.94 14.88
CA SER A 126 -21.12 -5.81 14.13
C SER A 126 -21.63 -7.17 13.66
N GLY A 127 -20.75 -8.01 13.11
CA GLY A 127 -21.08 -9.38 12.73
C GLY A 127 -21.58 -10.24 13.89
N VAL A 128 -20.89 -10.20 15.04
CA VAL A 128 -21.29 -10.93 16.26
C VAL A 128 -22.67 -10.47 16.74
N VAL A 129 -22.93 -9.16 16.75
CA VAL A 129 -24.23 -8.60 17.13
C VAL A 129 -25.33 -9.08 16.18
N LEU A 130 -25.10 -8.98 14.86
CA LEU A 130 -26.05 -9.47 13.85
C LEU A 130 -26.34 -10.96 14.01
N GLY A 131 -25.31 -11.79 14.19
CA GLY A 131 -25.49 -13.23 14.38
C GLY A 131 -26.20 -13.58 15.68
N ALA A 132 -25.95 -12.82 16.75
CA ALA A 132 -26.68 -12.95 18.02
C ALA A 132 -28.17 -12.64 17.86
N PHE A 133 -28.50 -11.54 17.14
CA PHE A 133 -29.88 -11.21 16.81
C PHE A 133 -30.54 -12.29 15.94
N SER A 134 -29.85 -12.79 14.92
CA SER A 134 -30.36 -13.89 14.09
C SER A 134 -30.65 -15.16 14.90
N MET A 135 -29.80 -15.52 15.87
CA MET A 135 -30.07 -16.66 16.75
C MET A 135 -31.27 -16.44 17.66
N ARG A 136 -31.42 -15.22 18.20
CA ARG A 136 -32.58 -14.86 19.03
C ARG A 136 -33.87 -14.88 18.22
N ALA A 137 -33.86 -14.33 17.01
CA ALA A 137 -35.03 -14.23 16.15
C ALA A 137 -35.44 -15.58 15.52
N LEU A 138 -34.47 -16.39 15.07
CA LEU A 138 -34.75 -17.61 14.30
C LEU A 138 -34.76 -18.89 15.15
N ALA A 139 -34.01 -18.93 16.24
CA ALA A 139 -33.82 -20.14 17.05
C ALA A 139 -34.29 -19.99 18.51
N GLY A 140 -34.84 -18.82 18.89
CA GLY A 140 -35.35 -18.52 20.22
C GLY A 140 -34.32 -18.58 21.36
N SER A 141 -33.05 -18.86 21.05
CA SER A 141 -32.01 -19.19 22.03
C SER A 141 -30.88 -18.16 21.92
N PRO A 142 -30.73 -17.22 22.88
CA PRO A 142 -29.67 -16.23 22.83
C PRO A 142 -28.30 -16.92 22.93
N PRO A 143 -27.24 -16.35 22.32
CA PRO A 143 -25.89 -16.81 22.60
C PRO A 143 -25.57 -16.59 24.07
N SER A 144 -24.80 -17.52 24.63
CA SER A 144 -24.30 -17.31 25.98
C SER A 144 -23.19 -16.25 25.98
N TRP A 145 -23.29 -15.32 26.91
CA TRP A 145 -22.20 -14.43 27.31
C TRP A 145 -21.11 -15.16 28.10
N GLY A 146 -21.30 -16.46 28.34
CA GLY A 146 -20.47 -17.29 29.21
C GLY A 146 -19.01 -17.02 28.95
N LEU A 147 -18.34 -16.50 29.99
CA LEU A 147 -16.91 -16.27 30.01
C LEU A 147 -16.25 -17.54 29.48
N TRP A 148 -15.59 -17.39 28.34
CA TRP A 148 -14.66 -18.39 27.87
C TRP A 148 -13.74 -18.72 29.05
N ARG A 149 -13.59 -20.02 29.43
CA ARG A 149 -12.91 -20.41 30.69
C ARG A 149 -11.72 -19.48 30.89
N LEU A 150 -11.66 -18.74 32.00
CA LEU A 150 -10.73 -17.63 32.26
C LEU A 150 -9.30 -17.86 31.71
N ARG A 151 -8.80 -19.10 31.82
CA ARG A 151 -7.55 -19.57 31.19
C ARG A 151 -7.37 -19.16 29.71
N HIS A 152 -8.40 -19.28 28.87
CA HIS A 152 -8.29 -18.98 27.43
C HIS A 152 -8.32 -17.49 27.17
N MET A 153 -9.05 -16.72 27.99
CA MET A 153 -9.00 -15.25 27.96
C MET A 153 -7.61 -14.75 28.36
N ILE A 154 -7.01 -15.35 29.39
CA ILE A 154 -5.64 -15.04 29.81
C ILE A 154 -4.64 -15.37 28.69
N VAL A 155 -4.71 -16.57 28.12
CA VAL A 155 -3.81 -16.98 27.01
C VAL A 155 -3.94 -16.05 25.81
N MET A 156 -5.16 -15.66 25.46
CA MET A 156 -5.44 -14.76 24.35
C MET A 156 -4.98 -13.33 24.63
N GLY A 157 -5.25 -12.81 25.84
CA GLY A 157 -4.75 -11.50 26.26
C GLY A 157 -3.21 -11.46 26.29
N ALA A 158 -2.57 -12.53 26.78
CA ALA A 158 -1.12 -12.67 26.75
C ALA A 158 -0.58 -12.76 25.32
N ALA A 159 -1.25 -13.47 24.42
CA ALA A 159 -0.89 -13.54 23.01
C ALA A 159 -0.99 -12.17 22.32
N CYS A 160 -2.12 -11.46 22.46
CA CYS A 160 -2.28 -10.10 21.93
C CYS A 160 -1.20 -9.16 22.47
N THR A 161 -0.98 -9.16 23.79
CA THR A 161 0.00 -8.28 24.44
C THR A 161 1.41 -8.62 23.96
N GLY A 162 1.75 -9.91 23.89
CA GLY A 162 3.04 -10.37 23.39
C GLY A 162 3.27 -9.95 21.93
N THR A 163 2.27 -10.08 21.06
CA THR A 163 2.35 -9.59 19.67
C THR A 163 2.56 -8.08 19.62
N VAL A 164 1.79 -7.29 20.38
CA VAL A 164 1.94 -5.83 20.42
C VAL A 164 3.31 -5.42 20.94
N CYS A 165 3.80 -6.02 22.02
CA CYS A 165 5.13 -5.73 22.57
C CYS A 165 6.24 -6.11 21.59
N LEU A 166 6.11 -7.25 20.90
CA LEU A 166 7.06 -7.65 19.86
C LEU A 166 7.07 -6.63 18.71
N MET A 167 5.90 -6.24 18.20
CA MET A 167 5.80 -5.21 17.15
C MET A 167 6.43 -3.90 17.59
N ALA A 168 6.09 -3.42 18.79
CA ALA A 168 6.65 -2.18 19.33
C ALA A 168 8.17 -2.22 19.54
N SER A 169 8.77 -3.41 19.64
CA SER A 169 10.21 -3.58 19.83
C SER A 169 11.01 -3.73 18.54
N VAL A 170 10.36 -4.08 17.42
CA VAL A 170 11.02 -4.40 16.14
C VAL A 170 10.64 -3.42 15.02
N VAL A 171 9.48 -2.77 15.14
CA VAL A 171 8.88 -1.93 14.10
C VAL A 171 8.94 -0.47 14.53
N ASP A 172 9.28 0.43 13.59
CA ASP A 172 9.17 1.87 13.83
C ASP A 172 7.69 2.26 13.97
N LEU A 173 7.26 2.63 15.17
CA LEU A 173 5.90 3.05 15.46
C LEU A 173 5.78 4.56 15.32
N ARG A 174 5.00 5.00 14.33
CA ARG A 174 4.75 6.42 14.09
C ARG A 174 3.34 6.79 14.51
N VAL A 175 3.22 7.65 15.51
CA VAL A 175 1.92 8.15 15.97
C VAL A 175 1.54 9.37 15.13
N VAL A 176 0.38 9.28 14.48
CA VAL A 176 -0.18 10.30 13.60
C VAL A 176 -1.59 10.66 14.06
N ASP A 177 -2.10 11.82 13.66
CA ASP A 177 -3.48 12.19 13.99
C ASP A 177 -4.49 11.38 13.14
N HIS A 178 -4.13 11.10 11.88
CA HIS A 178 -4.91 10.30 10.91
C HIS A 178 -3.95 9.46 10.05
N ALA A 179 -4.27 8.19 9.79
CA ALA A 179 -3.38 7.26 9.09
C ALA A 179 -3.64 7.11 7.59
N GLU A 180 -4.82 7.49 7.10
CA GLU A 180 -5.13 7.65 5.68
C GLU A 180 -5.08 9.13 5.31
N PRO A 181 -3.93 9.63 4.84
CA PRO A 181 -3.81 10.98 4.34
C PRO A 181 -4.28 10.95 2.90
N THR A 182 -5.55 11.24 2.67
CA THR A 182 -6.01 11.49 1.30
C THR A 182 -6.75 12.81 1.31
N ARG A 183 -5.97 13.88 1.35
CA ARG A 183 -6.47 15.23 1.09
C ARG A 183 -6.34 15.52 -0.39
N ALA A 184 -7.29 16.27 -0.93
CA ALA A 184 -7.13 16.82 -2.26
C ALA A 184 -5.88 17.72 -2.26
N GLY A 185 -4.97 17.46 -3.19
CA GLY A 185 -3.77 18.26 -3.36
C GLY A 185 -4.12 19.70 -3.70
N SER A 186 -3.34 20.63 -3.15
CA SER A 186 -3.42 22.06 -3.46
C SER A 186 -3.19 22.33 -4.95
N ALA A 187 -3.63 23.50 -5.41
CA ALA A 187 -3.38 23.96 -6.79
C ALA A 187 -1.88 24.00 -7.12
N GLU A 188 -1.03 24.29 -6.13
CA GLU A 188 0.42 24.33 -6.28
C GLU A 188 1.01 22.92 -6.46
N GLN A 189 0.64 21.98 -5.60
CA GLN A 189 1.02 20.56 -5.71
C GLN A 189 0.58 19.99 -7.06
N ARG A 190 -0.64 20.33 -7.50
CA ARG A 190 -1.15 19.93 -8.81
C ARG A 190 -0.33 20.51 -9.95
N ALA A 191 0.02 21.78 -9.90
CA ALA A 191 0.82 22.42 -10.94
C ALA A 191 2.25 21.84 -11.02
N ALA A 192 2.85 21.50 -9.87
CA ALA A 192 4.17 20.87 -9.81
C ALA A 192 4.19 19.48 -10.45
N LEU A 193 3.28 18.58 -10.05
CA LEU A 193 3.15 17.26 -10.66
C LEU A 193 2.83 17.34 -12.16
N THR A 194 1.91 18.24 -12.55
CA THR A 194 1.55 18.44 -13.96
C THR A 194 2.79 18.75 -14.79
N ARG A 195 3.63 19.68 -14.32
CA ARG A 195 4.84 20.10 -15.03
C ARG A 195 5.79 18.93 -15.26
N VAL A 196 6.06 18.14 -14.22
CA VAL A 196 7.01 17.02 -14.32
C VAL A 196 6.47 15.88 -15.17
N VAL A 197 5.18 15.56 -15.04
CA VAL A 197 4.52 14.56 -15.88
C VAL A 197 4.53 14.98 -17.35
N GLN A 198 4.28 16.26 -17.65
CA GLN A 198 4.33 16.78 -19.01
C GLN A 198 5.76 16.76 -19.59
N GLU A 199 6.78 17.12 -18.82
CA GLU A 199 8.17 17.01 -19.26
C GLU A 199 8.54 15.55 -19.57
N ALA A 200 8.23 14.64 -18.64
CA ALA A 200 8.57 13.23 -18.71
C ALA A 200 7.80 12.47 -19.80
N LEU A 201 6.48 12.67 -19.87
CA LEU A 201 5.56 11.83 -20.65
C LEU A 201 4.78 12.59 -21.72
N GLY A 202 4.70 13.91 -21.64
CA GLY A 202 4.07 14.76 -22.66
C GLY A 202 2.55 14.78 -22.54
N ASP A 203 1.90 15.40 -23.53
CA ASP A 203 0.47 15.74 -23.47
C ASP A 203 -0.48 14.54 -23.58
N GLU A 204 0.04 13.36 -23.91
CA GLU A 204 -0.74 12.13 -24.00
C GLU A 204 -1.13 11.57 -22.64
N PHE A 205 -0.42 11.97 -21.57
CA PHE A 205 -0.73 11.60 -20.21
C PHE A 205 -1.44 12.75 -19.49
N ARG A 206 -2.56 12.42 -18.87
CA ARG A 206 -3.32 13.37 -18.04
C ARG A 206 -3.28 12.91 -16.60
N ILE A 207 -2.93 13.83 -15.70
CA ILE A 207 -3.14 13.62 -14.27
C ILE A 207 -4.63 13.73 -13.96
N THR A 208 -5.13 12.91 -13.04
CA THR A 208 -6.54 12.97 -12.62
C THR A 208 -6.66 13.79 -11.33
N ASP A 209 -6.57 13.12 -10.20
CA ASP A 209 -6.65 13.69 -8.87
C ASP A 209 -5.27 13.62 -8.24
N VAL A 210 -4.84 14.76 -7.73
CA VAL A 210 -3.63 14.85 -6.92
C VAL A 210 -4.06 14.67 -5.47
N LEU A 211 -3.44 13.71 -4.82
CA LEU A 211 -3.68 13.35 -3.43
C LEU A 211 -2.44 13.69 -2.63
N ASP A 212 -2.64 14.38 -1.52
CA ASP A 212 -1.61 14.62 -0.53
C ASP A 212 -1.61 13.46 0.46
N TRP A 213 -0.55 12.64 0.40
CA TRP A 213 -0.33 11.47 1.25
C TRP A 213 0.49 11.83 2.50
N THR A 214 0.50 13.09 2.94
CA THR A 214 1.22 13.48 4.15
C THR A 214 0.47 13.04 5.42
N PRO A 215 1.04 12.13 6.23
CA PRO A 215 0.45 11.78 7.52
C PRO A 215 0.34 13.03 8.41
N CYS A 216 -0.85 13.31 8.94
CA CYS A 216 -1.06 14.45 9.82
C CYS A 216 -0.33 14.27 11.15
N GLY A 217 0.27 15.34 11.68
CA GLY A 217 0.78 15.37 13.05
C GLY A 217 2.22 14.88 13.26
N VAL A 218 3.00 14.67 12.18
CA VAL A 218 4.43 14.34 12.28
C VAL A 218 5.27 15.48 11.70
N ASP A 219 6.11 16.08 12.54
CA ASP A 219 7.10 17.07 12.09
C ASP A 219 8.28 16.36 11.41
N GLY A 220 8.65 16.82 10.20
CA GLY A 220 9.91 16.44 9.55
C GLY A 220 9.89 15.18 8.68
N VAL A 221 8.72 14.62 8.36
CA VAL A 221 8.60 13.61 7.30
C VAL A 221 8.54 14.33 5.95
N ASP A 222 9.25 13.81 4.95
CA ASP A 222 9.09 14.27 3.57
C ASP A 222 7.63 14.00 3.17
N GLU A 223 6.89 15.08 2.95
CA GLU A 223 5.49 15.04 2.51
C GLU A 223 5.47 14.38 1.13
N GLU A 224 4.50 13.52 0.81
CA GLU A 224 4.43 12.87 -0.51
C GLU A 224 3.10 13.19 -1.17
N ILE A 225 3.15 13.61 -2.43
CA ILE A 225 1.96 13.81 -3.26
C ILE A 225 1.93 12.76 -4.36
N TRP A 226 0.73 12.22 -4.60
CA TRP A 226 0.49 11.14 -5.54
C TRP A 226 -0.59 11.53 -6.56
N THR A 227 -0.50 11.01 -7.77
CA THR A 227 -1.58 11.11 -8.77
C THR A 227 -1.64 9.88 -9.63
N ALA A 228 -2.85 9.42 -9.96
CA ALA A 228 -3.06 8.51 -11.07
C ALA A 228 -2.85 9.23 -12.41
N LEU A 229 -2.40 8.46 -13.41
CA LEU A 229 -2.22 8.89 -14.77
C LEU A 229 -3.20 8.18 -15.69
N GLN A 230 -3.80 8.91 -16.62
CA GLN A 230 -4.50 8.36 -17.77
C GLN A 230 -3.59 8.42 -18.99
N PRO A 231 -3.55 7.36 -19.84
CA PRO A 231 -4.44 6.20 -19.84
C PRO A 231 -4.08 5.10 -18.81
N ALA A 232 -2.86 5.09 -18.28
CA ALA A 232 -2.45 4.17 -17.23
C ALA A 232 -1.18 4.69 -16.53
N GLY A 233 -1.04 4.41 -15.23
CA GLY A 233 0.14 4.73 -14.43
C GLY A 233 -0.13 5.63 -13.26
N GLN A 234 0.94 6.00 -12.58
CA GLN A 234 0.92 6.86 -11.41
C GLN A 234 2.21 7.66 -11.32
N ALA A 235 2.14 8.80 -10.64
CA ALA A 235 3.28 9.64 -10.33
C ALA A 235 3.24 10.07 -8.87
N GLU A 236 4.42 10.11 -8.27
CA GLU A 236 4.70 10.40 -6.87
C GLU A 236 5.79 11.47 -6.80
N MET A 237 5.69 12.39 -5.84
CA MET A 237 6.67 13.46 -5.66
C MET A 237 6.79 13.82 -4.18
N SER A 238 8.02 13.99 -3.71
CA SER A 238 8.29 14.58 -2.40
C SER A 238 7.88 16.06 -2.38
N TRP A 239 7.30 16.50 -1.28
CA TRP A 239 6.79 17.83 -1.05
C TRP A 239 7.26 18.34 0.32
N PRO A 240 7.39 19.67 0.53
CA PRO A 240 7.57 20.70 -0.50
C PRO A 240 8.96 20.66 -1.15
N ASP A 241 9.85 19.78 -0.68
CA ASP A 241 11.29 19.84 -1.01
C ASP A 241 11.60 19.38 -2.46
N GLN A 242 10.67 18.68 -3.13
CA GLN A 242 10.77 18.29 -4.54
C GLN A 242 12.12 17.65 -4.92
N ASN A 243 12.66 16.83 -4.00
CA ASN A 243 13.94 16.14 -4.12
C ASN A 243 13.80 14.72 -4.68
N MET A 244 12.57 14.22 -4.82
CA MET A 244 12.25 12.91 -5.37
C MET A 244 11.00 13.01 -6.22
N VAL A 245 11.06 12.45 -7.42
CA VAL A 245 9.90 12.18 -8.27
C VAL A 245 9.99 10.76 -8.79
N HIS A 246 8.88 10.04 -8.75
CA HIS A 246 8.79 8.68 -9.26
C HIS A 246 7.55 8.55 -10.14
N ILE A 247 7.71 7.98 -11.33
CA ILE A 247 6.61 7.75 -12.28
C ILE A 247 6.65 6.27 -12.64
N ASP A 248 5.55 5.57 -12.39
CA ASP A 248 5.38 4.16 -12.77
C ASP A 248 4.33 4.04 -13.88
N LEU A 249 4.70 3.31 -14.92
CA LEU A 249 3.91 3.11 -16.13
C LEU A 249 3.63 1.60 -16.31
N PRO A 250 2.48 1.11 -15.83
CA PRO A 250 2.00 -0.20 -16.21
C PRO A 250 1.75 -0.22 -17.71
N GLY A 251 1.99 -1.37 -18.33
CA GLY A 251 1.61 -1.56 -19.73
C GLY A 251 0.12 -1.36 -19.94
N ARG A 252 -0.24 -0.87 -21.13
CA ARG A 252 -1.64 -0.80 -21.54
C ARG A 252 -2.23 -2.21 -21.53
N ILE A 253 -3.14 -2.52 -20.60
CA ILE A 253 -3.87 -3.79 -20.61
C ILE A 253 -4.95 -3.69 -21.69
N THR A 254 -4.59 -3.95 -22.94
CA THR A 254 -5.54 -3.93 -24.07
C THR A 254 -6.01 -5.32 -24.51
N SER A 255 -5.56 -6.42 -23.90
CA SER A 255 -6.04 -7.76 -24.25
C SER A 255 -5.71 -8.82 -23.19
N LEU A 256 -6.53 -9.87 -23.11
CA LEU A 256 -6.34 -11.08 -22.28
C LEU A 256 -5.19 -11.99 -22.76
N THR A 257 -4.48 -11.59 -23.81
CA THR A 257 -3.18 -12.13 -24.24
C THR A 257 -2.10 -11.10 -23.90
N THR A 258 -1.27 -11.43 -22.91
CA THR A 258 -0.32 -10.54 -22.22
C THR A 258 0.52 -9.69 -23.20
N PRO A 259 0.23 -8.37 -23.37
CA PRO A 259 1.12 -7.47 -24.08
C PRO A 259 2.40 -7.25 -23.24
N PRO A 260 3.54 -6.88 -23.84
CA PRO A 260 4.70 -6.47 -23.06
C PRO A 260 4.35 -5.24 -22.20
N SER A 261 4.56 -5.36 -20.88
CA SER A 261 4.33 -4.32 -19.87
C SER A 261 5.15 -3.05 -20.19
N GLY A 262 4.58 -1.84 -20.10
CA GLY A 262 5.28 -0.56 -20.29
C GLY A 262 4.86 0.27 -21.52
N TYR A 263 5.28 1.54 -21.50
CA TYR A 263 4.95 2.56 -22.50
C TYR A 263 5.95 2.57 -23.67
N PRO A 264 5.49 2.60 -24.95
CA PRO A 264 6.38 2.54 -26.10
C PRO A 264 7.23 3.81 -26.25
N ILE A 265 8.55 3.66 -26.37
CA ILE A 265 9.44 4.77 -26.68
C ILE A 265 9.47 4.94 -28.20
N ALA A 266 8.92 6.05 -28.70
CA ALA A 266 8.92 6.33 -30.14
C ALA A 266 10.35 6.30 -30.71
N GLY A 267 10.55 5.56 -31.80
CA GLY A 267 11.87 5.38 -32.43
C GLY A 267 12.75 4.30 -31.80
N ALA A 268 12.31 3.65 -30.70
CA ALA A 268 12.92 2.44 -30.19
C ALA A 268 12.04 1.23 -30.56
N SER A 269 12.58 0.30 -31.35
CA SER A 269 11.93 -0.94 -31.74
C SER A 269 12.73 -2.19 -31.35
N GLU A 270 13.95 -2.02 -30.84
CA GLU A 270 14.82 -3.13 -30.46
C GLU A 270 14.52 -3.64 -29.03
N PRO A 271 14.44 -4.96 -28.82
CA PRO A 271 14.43 -5.55 -27.49
C PRO A 271 15.72 -5.23 -26.72
N VAL A 272 15.59 -5.02 -25.41
CA VAL A 272 16.72 -4.75 -24.51
C VAL A 272 17.19 -6.08 -23.91
N ARG A 273 18.31 -6.59 -24.43
CA ARG A 273 18.95 -7.83 -23.99
C ARG A 273 20.39 -7.63 -23.50
N SER A 274 20.86 -6.39 -23.47
CA SER A 274 22.22 -6.04 -23.06
C SER A 274 22.28 -4.62 -22.56
N ALA A 275 23.31 -4.30 -21.76
CA ALA A 275 23.54 -2.95 -21.28
C ALA A 275 23.70 -1.92 -22.42
N ALA A 276 24.30 -2.31 -23.54
CA ALA A 276 24.44 -1.46 -24.72
C ALA A 276 23.07 -1.13 -25.36
N ALA A 277 22.17 -2.12 -25.47
CA ALA A 277 20.81 -1.90 -25.95
C ALA A 277 20.00 -1.00 -24.98
N ALA A 278 20.13 -1.25 -23.66
CA ALA A 278 19.47 -0.43 -22.64
C ALA A 278 19.90 1.04 -22.75
N ARG A 279 21.22 1.29 -22.87
CA ARG A 279 21.78 2.64 -23.02
C ARG A 279 21.28 3.34 -24.29
N ARG A 280 21.19 2.63 -25.43
CA ARG A 280 20.67 3.21 -26.68
C ARG A 280 19.20 3.58 -26.56
N VAL A 281 18.36 2.64 -26.13
CA VAL A 281 16.90 2.85 -26.00
C VAL A 281 16.60 3.96 -24.99
N ALA A 282 17.24 3.95 -23.82
CA ALA A 282 17.10 5.02 -22.83
C ALA A 282 17.60 6.37 -23.39
N GLY A 283 18.69 6.38 -24.16
CA GLY A 283 19.22 7.57 -24.79
C GLY A 283 18.26 8.21 -25.80
N ILE A 284 17.50 7.40 -26.56
CA ILE A 284 16.44 7.90 -27.45
C ILE A 284 15.36 8.62 -26.65
N TYR A 285 14.94 8.05 -25.52
CA TYR A 285 13.95 8.68 -24.64
C TYR A 285 14.47 9.98 -24.02
N VAL A 286 15.64 9.93 -23.38
CA VAL A 286 16.27 11.07 -22.69
C VAL A 286 16.55 12.22 -23.64
N SER A 287 17.06 11.96 -24.84
CA SER A 287 17.35 13.02 -25.82
C SER A 287 16.12 13.78 -26.32
N ARG A 288 14.92 13.17 -26.20
CA ARG A 288 13.65 13.79 -26.58
C ARG A 288 12.99 14.52 -25.42
N ARG A 289 13.04 13.97 -24.21
CA ARG A 289 12.27 14.48 -23.05
C ARG A 289 13.11 15.32 -22.09
N PHE A 290 14.36 14.93 -21.86
CA PHE A 290 15.25 15.53 -20.86
C PHE A 290 16.51 16.13 -21.49
N ARG A 291 16.38 16.73 -22.68
CA ARG A 291 17.53 17.26 -23.45
C ARG A 291 18.29 18.34 -22.67
N ALA A 292 17.58 19.20 -21.95
CA ALA A 292 18.17 20.20 -21.09
C ALA A 292 18.52 19.56 -19.74
N GLY A 293 19.76 19.75 -19.27
CA GLY A 293 20.16 19.34 -17.93
C GLY A 293 20.67 17.90 -17.77
N THR A 294 20.56 17.04 -18.78
CA THR A 294 21.10 15.66 -18.72
C THR A 294 22.50 15.55 -19.31
N ASP A 295 23.43 14.92 -18.60
CA ASP A 295 24.71 14.48 -19.15
C ASP A 295 24.56 13.09 -19.78
N THR A 296 24.39 13.06 -21.10
CA THR A 296 24.26 11.81 -21.88
C THR A 296 25.60 11.13 -22.17
N THR A 297 26.73 11.73 -21.79
CA THR A 297 28.07 11.17 -22.05
C THR A 297 28.45 10.11 -21.03
N ARG A 298 27.93 10.21 -19.79
CA ARG A 298 28.29 9.35 -18.65
C ARG A 298 27.11 8.59 -17.99
N PRO A 299 26.23 7.91 -18.75
CA PRO A 299 25.22 7.06 -18.13
C PRO A 299 25.83 5.80 -17.53
N ARG A 300 25.29 5.41 -16.37
CA ARG A 300 25.54 4.12 -15.73
C ARG A 300 24.37 3.19 -16.05
N VAL A 301 24.65 1.95 -16.42
CA VAL A 301 23.62 0.92 -16.59
C VAL A 301 23.68 0.00 -15.39
N GLU A 302 22.51 -0.24 -14.79
CA GLU A 302 22.29 -1.23 -13.74
C GLU A 302 21.58 -2.42 -14.39
N GLU A 303 22.19 -3.60 -14.29
CA GLU A 303 21.64 -4.84 -14.82
C GLU A 303 20.50 -5.34 -13.92
N PRO A 304 19.53 -6.08 -14.49
CA PRO A 304 18.48 -6.69 -13.68
C PRO A 304 19.10 -7.62 -12.62
N GLU A 305 18.65 -7.52 -11.36
CA GLU A 305 19.21 -8.29 -10.23
C GLU A 305 19.08 -9.82 -10.40
N SER A 306 18.20 -10.28 -11.28
CA SER A 306 18.03 -11.69 -11.62
C SER A 306 17.54 -11.89 -13.06
N GLU A 307 17.64 -13.12 -13.56
CA GLU A 307 17.00 -13.49 -14.85
C GLU A 307 15.47 -13.38 -14.83
N SER A 308 14.85 -13.32 -13.64
CA SER A 308 13.41 -13.06 -13.47
C SER A 308 13.08 -11.57 -13.37
N ALA A 309 14.06 -10.70 -13.13
CA ALA A 309 13.85 -9.26 -13.13
C ALA A 309 13.62 -8.76 -14.56
N GLU A 310 12.52 -8.03 -14.76
CA GLU A 310 12.05 -7.60 -16.08
C GLU A 310 12.67 -6.28 -16.56
N THR A 311 13.33 -5.53 -15.66
CA THR A 311 13.68 -4.12 -15.88
C THR A 311 15.18 -3.88 -15.90
N TRP A 312 15.68 -3.32 -17.00
CA TRP A 312 16.99 -2.70 -17.12
C TRP A 312 16.92 -1.25 -16.69
N THR A 313 17.91 -0.79 -15.93
CA THR A 313 17.91 0.58 -15.42
C THR A 313 19.09 1.37 -15.97
N VAL A 314 18.83 2.57 -16.48
CA VAL A 314 19.89 3.49 -16.96
C VAL A 314 19.82 4.79 -16.16
N VAL A 315 20.93 5.15 -15.51
CA VAL A 315 21.05 6.31 -14.64
C VAL A 315 21.93 7.37 -15.31
N TYR A 316 21.42 8.60 -15.37
CA TYR A 316 22.09 9.77 -15.92
C TYR A 316 22.29 10.83 -14.82
N PRO A 317 23.45 11.51 -14.78
CA PRO A 317 23.56 12.78 -14.09
C PRO A 317 22.58 13.78 -14.73
N TYR A 318 21.75 14.42 -13.92
CA TYR A 318 20.68 15.28 -14.40
C TYR A 318 20.46 16.48 -13.47
N ARG A 319 20.20 17.66 -14.03
CA ARG A 319 19.80 18.85 -13.28
C ARG A 319 18.45 19.33 -13.79
N ALA A 320 17.43 19.13 -12.98
CA ALA A 320 16.08 19.53 -13.31
C ALA A 320 15.90 21.05 -13.28
N VAL A 321 15.11 21.57 -14.22
CA VAL A 321 14.72 22.98 -14.23
C VAL A 321 13.62 23.19 -13.18
N GLY A 322 13.82 24.13 -12.26
CA GLY A 322 12.85 24.43 -11.19
C GLY A 322 12.87 23.45 -10.01
N MET A 323 13.67 22.38 -10.05
CA MET A 323 13.87 21.44 -8.93
C MET A 323 15.37 21.28 -8.64
N PRO A 324 16.01 22.24 -7.93
CA PRO A 324 17.46 22.32 -7.80
C PRO A 324 18.09 21.17 -7.00
N ALA A 325 17.29 20.50 -6.17
CA ALA A 325 17.70 19.34 -5.38
C ALA A 325 17.95 18.10 -6.27
N ILE A 326 17.29 17.98 -7.41
CA ILE A 326 17.43 16.83 -8.32
C ILE A 326 18.82 16.82 -8.97
N ARG A 327 19.49 15.67 -8.87
CA ARG A 327 20.85 15.42 -9.39
C ARG A 327 20.96 14.21 -10.31
N SER A 328 19.94 13.36 -10.35
CA SER A 328 19.94 12.12 -11.11
C SER A 328 18.60 11.86 -11.78
N LEU A 329 18.67 11.26 -12.97
CA LEU A 329 17.55 10.74 -13.74
C LEU A 329 17.79 9.26 -13.98
N ARG A 330 16.88 8.42 -13.51
CA ARG A 330 16.87 6.98 -13.70
C ARG A 330 15.71 6.62 -14.63
N VAL A 331 16.01 5.80 -15.63
CA VAL A 331 15.05 5.33 -16.64
C VAL A 331 15.02 3.81 -16.62
N GLY A 332 13.87 3.25 -16.26
CA GLY A 332 13.63 1.80 -16.26
C GLY A 332 12.99 1.33 -17.56
N LEU A 333 13.57 0.29 -18.16
CA LEU A 333 13.14 -0.29 -19.43
C LEU A 333 12.84 -1.77 -19.27
N ASN A 334 11.72 -2.25 -19.79
CA ASN A 334 11.50 -3.69 -19.88
C ASN A 334 12.37 -4.34 -20.99
N ARG A 335 12.38 -5.67 -21.05
CA ARG A 335 13.07 -6.42 -22.12
C ARG A 335 12.57 -6.16 -23.55
N ALA A 336 11.35 -5.64 -23.70
CA ALA A 336 10.82 -5.23 -25.00
C ALA A 336 11.24 -3.80 -25.41
N GLY A 337 12.07 -3.13 -24.63
CA GLY A 337 12.50 -1.75 -24.90
C GLY A 337 11.43 -0.69 -24.61
N ARG A 338 10.48 -1.00 -23.73
CA ARG A 338 9.40 -0.10 -23.30
C ARG A 338 9.72 0.52 -21.96
N LEU A 339 9.32 1.77 -21.78
CA LEU A 339 9.47 2.52 -20.55
C LEU A 339 8.57 1.93 -19.45
N ARG A 340 9.16 1.61 -18.30
CA ARG A 340 8.45 1.07 -17.12
C ARG A 340 8.37 2.11 -16.02
N ASP A 341 9.48 2.76 -15.72
CA ASP A 341 9.55 3.75 -14.66
C ASP A 341 10.54 4.86 -15.00
N ILE A 342 10.31 6.01 -14.36
CA ILE A 342 11.22 7.15 -14.37
C ILE A 342 11.38 7.59 -12.92
N ARG A 343 12.62 7.82 -12.50
CA ARG A 343 12.89 8.37 -11.17
C ARG A 343 13.85 9.55 -11.27
N LEU A 344 13.43 10.67 -10.71
CA LEU A 344 14.26 11.83 -10.46
C LEU A 344 14.65 11.80 -8.97
N SER A 345 15.93 11.93 -8.66
CA SER A 345 16.38 11.94 -7.28
C SER A 345 17.49 12.95 -7.05
N GLY A 346 17.40 13.66 -5.94
CA GLY A 346 18.48 14.44 -5.37
C GLY A 346 19.46 13.59 -4.55
N THR A 347 20.53 14.21 -4.10
CA THR A 347 21.33 13.69 -3.00
C THR A 347 20.55 13.88 -1.71
N SER A 348 20.38 12.83 -0.90
CA SER A 348 19.80 12.94 0.46
C SER A 348 20.44 14.12 1.21
N ALA A 349 19.66 14.75 2.10
CA ALA A 349 19.89 16.06 2.73
C ALA A 349 21.18 16.25 3.58
N GLY A 350 22.26 15.50 3.33
CA GLY A 350 23.54 15.58 4.05
C GLY A 350 24.62 16.45 3.41
N ASP A 351 24.57 16.80 2.12
CA ASP A 351 25.76 17.33 1.41
C ASP A 351 25.56 18.66 0.62
N GLY A 352 24.61 19.50 1.01
CA GLY A 352 24.46 20.82 0.40
C GLY A 352 23.78 21.84 1.32
N PRO A 353 24.05 23.16 1.16
CA PRO A 353 23.47 24.18 2.01
C PRO A 353 21.94 24.15 1.87
N ALA A 354 21.27 23.99 3.01
CA ALA A 354 19.82 23.92 3.10
C ALA A 354 19.17 25.13 2.41
N VAL A 355 18.49 24.89 1.29
CA VAL A 355 17.54 25.87 0.76
C VAL A 355 16.35 25.85 1.70
N ARG A 356 16.31 26.81 2.62
CA ARG A 356 15.13 27.10 3.44
C ARG A 356 14.07 27.67 2.51
N VAL A 357 13.24 26.82 1.92
CA VAL A 357 11.89 27.23 1.59
C VAL A 357 11.21 27.49 2.93
N ASP A 358 10.54 28.63 3.09
CA ASP A 358 9.85 29.05 4.31
C ASP A 358 8.80 28.00 4.67
N LYS A 359 9.22 26.96 5.40
CA LYS A 359 8.34 25.89 5.89
C LYS A 359 7.21 26.52 6.71
N GLU A 360 7.47 27.66 7.37
CA GLU A 360 6.60 28.42 8.26
C GLU A 360 5.32 28.96 7.60
N LYS A 361 5.39 29.50 6.38
CA LYS A 361 4.19 30.00 5.66
C LYS A 361 3.26 28.88 5.20
N SER A 362 3.81 27.71 4.88
CA SER A 362 3.01 26.52 4.59
C SER A 362 2.42 25.89 5.86
N ARG A 363 2.84 26.30 7.07
CA ARG A 363 2.30 25.82 8.35
C ARG A 363 1.08 26.60 8.84
N GLU A 364 1.04 27.91 8.61
CA GLU A 364 0.07 28.83 9.21
C GLU A 364 -1.40 28.63 8.78
N GLY A 365 -1.68 27.84 7.75
CA GLY A 365 -3.05 27.53 7.30
C GLY A 365 -3.54 26.11 7.62
N ARG A 366 -2.77 25.28 8.33
CA ARG A 366 -3.01 23.83 8.43
C ARG A 366 -3.92 23.46 9.59
N THR A 367 -5.22 23.74 9.47
CA THR A 367 -6.22 23.08 10.30
C THR A 367 -6.45 21.65 9.81
N CYS A 368 -6.14 20.66 10.64
CA CYS A 368 -6.63 19.30 10.47
C CYS A 368 -8.16 19.35 10.53
N GLY A 369 -8.81 19.01 9.41
CA GLY A 369 -10.27 19.06 9.26
C GLY A 369 -10.94 17.77 9.66
#